data_AF-A0A7M3Z1B2-F1
#
_entry.id   AF-A0A7M3Z1B2-F1
#
_cell.length_a   1.000
_cell.length_b   1.000
_cell.length_c   1.000
_cell.angle_alpha   90.00
_cell.angle_beta   90.00
_cell.angle_gamma   90.00
#
_symmetry.space_group_name_H-M   'P 1'
#
loop_
_entity.id
_entity.type
_entity.pdbx_description
1 polymer ?
#
loop_
_entity_poly.entity_id
_entity_poly.type
_entity_poly.pdbx_seq_one_letter_code
_entity_poly.pdbx_strand_id
1 'polypeptide(L)'
;MGTKGVLLMNVGTPDEPTVGSVRTYLREFLLDPDVIDIPAPLRHLLVRGIILRTRPRKIAPLYQKIWMEEGSPLRVYSKRVAENLQDLNQDIDIEFAMRYGNPSIRSGLENLKARGVTDLLLLPMFPHYAQATTESSLKHAHHQLSKMKWEPNLLEMSHFETAEEFIAPLTESIRPHLSEDTHLLFS
;
A
#
# COMPACT_ATOMS: atom_id res chain seq x y z
N MET A 1 -1.86 -30.35 0.41
CA MET A 1 -1.16 -29.05 0.33
C MET A 1 -2.23 -27.99 0.22
N GLY A 2 -2.15 -26.93 1.01
CA GLY A 2 -3.14 -25.87 1.00
C GLY A 2 -2.99 -24.94 -0.21
N THR A 3 -4.05 -24.22 -0.56
CA THR A 3 -4.01 -23.20 -1.62
C THR A 3 -3.27 -21.98 -1.08
N LYS A 4 -2.22 -21.55 -1.78
CA LYS A 4 -1.38 -20.43 -1.37
C LYS A 4 -1.93 -19.13 -1.92
N GLY A 5 -1.89 -18.08 -1.11
CA GLY A 5 -2.23 -16.74 -1.55
C GLY A 5 -1.29 -15.68 -0.99
N VAL A 6 -1.14 -14.59 -1.74
CA VAL A 6 -0.32 -13.44 -1.37
C VAL A 6 -1.17 -12.18 -1.45
N LEU A 7 -1.16 -11.38 -0.39
CA LEU A 7 -1.72 -10.04 -0.38
C LEU A 7 -0.60 -9.00 -0.37
N LEU A 8 -0.36 -8.38 -1.53
CA LEU A 8 0.56 -7.25 -1.66
C LEU A 8 -0.11 -5.99 -1.08
N MET A 9 0.49 -5.37 -0.08
CA MET A 9 -0.09 -4.21 0.61
C MET A 9 0.74 -2.96 0.40
N ASN A 10 0.09 -1.87 0.00
CA ASN A 10 0.72 -0.55 -0.13
C ASN A 10 -0.09 0.52 0.59
N VAL A 11 0.44 1.75 0.73
CA VAL A 11 -0.22 2.82 1.52
C VAL A 11 -1.57 3.15 0.91
N GLY A 12 -1.59 3.31 -0.41
CA GLY A 12 -2.78 3.69 -1.14
C GLY A 12 -2.81 5.15 -1.56
N THR A 13 -3.91 5.48 -2.21
CA THR A 13 -4.06 6.65 -3.08
C THR A 13 -5.55 6.93 -3.26
N PRO A 14 -5.96 8.18 -3.53
CA PRO A 14 -7.35 8.46 -3.90
C PRO A 14 -7.77 7.71 -5.17
N ASP A 15 -9.07 7.43 -5.28
CA ASP A 15 -9.65 6.78 -6.47
C ASP A 15 -9.57 7.66 -7.73
N GLU A 16 -9.65 8.98 -7.52
CA GLU A 16 -9.67 10.00 -8.57
C GLU A 16 -8.82 11.21 -8.16
N PRO A 17 -8.31 12.00 -9.12
CA PRO A 17 -7.54 13.20 -8.83
C PRO A 17 -8.46 14.40 -8.56
N THR A 18 -9.55 14.17 -7.81
CA THR A 18 -10.55 15.18 -7.45
C THR A 18 -10.44 15.56 -5.98
N VAL A 19 -10.88 16.77 -5.65
CA VAL A 19 -10.87 17.26 -4.26
C VAL A 19 -11.69 16.35 -3.34
N GLY A 20 -12.77 15.76 -3.86
CA GLY A 20 -13.62 14.81 -3.13
C GLY A 20 -12.86 13.54 -2.75
N SER A 21 -12.29 12.86 -3.74
CA SER A 21 -11.56 11.60 -3.54
C SER A 21 -10.31 11.79 -2.69
N VAL A 22 -9.54 12.85 -2.93
CA VAL A 22 -8.40 13.22 -2.08
C VAL A 22 -8.82 13.48 -0.63
N ARG A 23 -9.97 14.13 -0.40
CA ARG A 23 -10.48 14.34 0.96
C ARG A 23 -10.82 13.02 1.65
N THR A 24 -11.43 12.08 0.94
CA THR A 24 -11.77 10.77 1.50
C THR A 24 -10.52 9.98 1.87
N TYR A 25 -9.56 9.89 0.94
CA TYR A 25 -8.26 9.28 1.20
C TYR A 25 -7.53 9.91 2.39
N LEU A 26 -7.38 11.25 2.40
CA LEU A 26 -6.72 11.95 3.49
C LEU A 26 -7.42 11.79 4.84
N ARG A 27 -8.75 11.64 4.84
CA ARG A 27 -9.51 11.39 6.07
C ARG A 27 -9.13 10.05 6.66
N GLU A 28 -9.06 9.02 5.83
CA GLU A 28 -8.70 7.68 6.28
C GLU A 28 -7.24 7.65 6.76
N PHE A 29 -6.32 8.16 5.95
CA PHE A 29 -4.89 8.18 6.23
C PHE A 29 -4.55 8.95 7.51
N LEU A 30 -5.05 10.18 7.66
CA LEU A 30 -4.64 11.06 8.76
C LEU A 30 -5.40 10.78 10.07
N LEU A 31 -6.48 10.01 10.05
CA LEU A 31 -7.16 9.58 11.28
C LEU A 31 -6.54 8.32 11.89
N ASP A 32 -5.63 7.68 11.18
CA ASP A 32 -4.90 6.51 11.65
C ASP A 32 -3.94 6.89 12.80
N PRO A 33 -4.05 6.23 13.98
CA PRO A 33 -3.11 6.44 15.07
C PRO A 33 -1.66 6.07 14.75
N ASP A 34 -1.43 5.12 13.85
CA ASP A 34 -0.08 4.73 13.45
C ASP A 34 0.59 5.79 12.55
N VAL A 35 -0.19 6.74 12.00
CA VAL A 35 0.28 7.85 11.15
C VAL A 35 0.40 9.16 11.91
N ILE A 36 -0.59 9.50 12.74
CA ILE A 36 -0.57 10.72 13.56
C ILE A 36 -0.76 10.33 15.03
N ASP A 37 0.32 10.43 15.79
CA ASP A 37 0.37 10.15 17.22
C ASP A 37 -0.14 11.33 18.08
N ILE A 38 -1.40 11.70 17.85
CA ILE A 38 -2.15 12.68 18.64
C ILE A 38 -3.36 11.95 19.24
N PRO A 39 -3.75 12.22 20.51
CA PRO A 39 -4.94 11.62 21.11
C PRO A 39 -6.18 11.73 20.22
N ALA A 40 -6.97 10.65 20.13
CA ALA A 40 -8.03 10.52 19.14
C ALA A 40 -9.00 11.73 19.04
N PRO A 41 -9.51 12.33 20.14
CA PRO A 41 -10.37 13.50 20.05
C PRO A 41 -9.69 14.70 19.38
N LEU A 42 -8.42 14.96 19.73
CA LEU A 42 -7.62 16.05 19.18
C LEU A 42 -7.26 15.79 17.71
N ARG A 43 -6.90 14.55 17.36
CA ARG A 43 -6.64 14.14 15.97
C ARG A 43 -7.89 14.33 15.10
N HIS A 44 -9.05 13.90 15.60
CA HIS A 44 -10.32 14.08 14.89
C HIS A 44 -10.65 15.56 14.68
N LEU A 45 -10.46 16.40 15.70
CA LEU A 45 -10.70 17.84 15.60
C LEU A 45 -9.75 18.49 14.58
N LEU A 46 -8.45 18.19 14.64
CA LEU A 46 -7.44 18.71 13.73
C LEU A 46 -7.73 18.30 12.27
N VAL A 47 -7.90 17.00 12.05
CA VAL A 47 -8.07 16.44 10.71
C VAL A 47 -9.37 16.92 10.09
N ARG A 48 -10.51 16.71 10.78
CA ARG A 48 -11.84 17.03 10.22
C ARG A 48 -12.11 18.53 10.24
N GLY A 49 -11.61 19.27 11.22
CA GLY A 49 -11.85 20.69 11.40
C GLY A 49 -10.97 21.60 10.54
N ILE A 50 -9.70 21.25 10.35
CA ILE A 50 -8.72 22.12 9.68
C ILE A 50 -8.20 21.49 8.38
N ILE A 51 -7.61 20.29 8.48
CA ILE A 51 -6.86 19.70 7.36
C ILE A 51 -7.78 19.37 6.18
N LEU A 52 -8.90 18.67 6.41
CA LEU A 52 -9.81 18.23 5.34
C LEU A 52 -10.59 19.38 4.67
N ARG A 53 -10.55 20.59 5.24
CA ARG A 53 -11.15 21.79 4.62
C ARG A 53 -10.23 22.44 3.60
N THR A 54 -8.92 22.40 3.83
CA THR A 54 -7.94 23.19 3.06
C THR A 54 -7.00 22.31 2.22
N ARG A 55 -6.46 21.24 2.80
CA ARG A 55 -5.42 20.41 2.18
C ARG A 55 -5.89 19.70 0.90
N PRO A 56 -7.10 19.11 0.81
CA PRO A 56 -7.53 18.45 -0.43
C PRO A 56 -7.53 19.36 -1.66
N ARG A 57 -7.92 20.64 -1.50
CA ARG A 57 -7.93 21.63 -2.59
C ARG A 57 -6.52 21.94 -3.10
N LYS A 58 -5.52 21.92 -2.21
CA LYS A 58 -4.11 22.15 -2.56
C LYS A 58 -3.46 20.92 -3.20
N ILE A 59 -3.85 19.72 -2.78
CA ILE A 59 -3.20 18.48 -3.17
C ILE A 59 -3.79 17.88 -4.46
N ALA A 60 -5.10 18.05 -4.71
CA ALA A 60 -5.73 17.47 -5.90
C ALA A 60 -5.04 17.87 -7.24
N PRO A 61 -4.63 19.14 -7.47
CA PRO A 61 -3.90 19.49 -8.69
C PRO A 61 -2.56 18.76 -8.85
N LEU A 62 -1.90 18.37 -7.75
CA LEU A 62 -0.65 17.61 -7.82
C LEU A 62 -0.91 16.17 -8.28
N TYR A 63 -1.99 15.54 -7.79
CA TYR A 63 -2.42 14.24 -8.30
C TYR A 63 -2.80 14.32 -9.79
N GLN A 64 -3.48 15.38 -10.22
CA GLN A 64 -3.86 15.57 -11.64
C GLN A 64 -2.64 15.61 -12.56
N LYS A 65 -1.53 16.24 -12.13
CA LYS A 65 -0.31 16.37 -12.94
C LYS A 65 0.36 15.04 -13.28
N ILE A 66 0.19 14.02 -12.44
CA ILE A 66 0.84 12.72 -12.58
C ILE A 66 -0.16 11.60 -12.87
N TRP A 67 -1.43 11.95 -13.11
CA TRP A 67 -2.48 10.95 -13.27
C TRP A 67 -2.30 10.20 -14.58
N MET A 68 -2.38 8.88 -14.52
CA MET A 68 -2.36 8.02 -15.71
C MET A 68 -3.79 7.78 -16.19
N GLU A 69 -3.95 7.32 -17.43
CA GLU A 69 -5.26 6.97 -17.98
C GLU A 69 -5.98 5.92 -17.11
N GLU A 70 -5.25 4.94 -16.60
CA GLU A 70 -5.80 3.86 -15.78
C GLU A 70 -5.95 4.22 -14.29
N GLY A 71 -5.40 5.37 -13.84
CA GLY A 71 -5.50 5.84 -12.45
C GLY A 71 -4.22 6.47 -11.90
N SER A 72 -4.14 6.57 -10.58
CA SER A 72 -2.91 7.02 -9.91
C SER A 72 -1.75 6.06 -10.20
N PRO A 73 -0.52 6.55 -10.45
CA PRO A 73 0.64 5.70 -10.73
C PRO A 73 0.84 4.57 -9.73
N LEU A 74 0.71 4.85 -8.43
CA LEU A 74 0.84 3.82 -7.38
C LEU A 74 -0.12 2.64 -7.61
N ARG A 75 -1.40 2.92 -7.86
CA ARG A 75 -2.41 1.88 -8.12
C ARG A 75 -2.15 1.13 -9.41
N VAL A 76 -1.75 1.84 -10.47
CA VAL A 76 -1.46 1.25 -11.78
C VAL A 76 -0.27 0.30 -11.68
N TYR A 77 0.84 0.75 -11.09
CA TYR A 77 2.03 -0.09 -10.94
C TYR A 77 1.83 -1.24 -9.96
N SER A 78 1.13 -1.03 -8.83
CA SER A 78 0.78 -2.14 -7.92
C SER A 78 -0.03 -3.23 -8.62
N LYS A 79 -0.99 -2.84 -9.47
CA LYS A 79 -1.77 -3.78 -10.28
C LYS A 79 -0.87 -4.55 -11.25
N ARG A 80 -0.03 -3.86 -12.02
CA ARG A 80 0.89 -4.49 -12.99
C ARG A 80 1.88 -5.43 -12.31
N VAL A 81 2.39 -5.07 -11.13
CA VAL A 81 3.25 -5.97 -10.33
C VAL A 81 2.49 -7.21 -9.91
N ALA A 82 1.26 -7.08 -9.40
CA ALA A 82 0.44 -8.22 -9.02
C ALA A 82 0.14 -9.16 -10.20
N GLU A 83 -0.22 -8.59 -11.36
CA GLU A 83 -0.48 -9.34 -12.60
C GLU A 83 0.78 -10.08 -13.08
N ASN A 84 1.93 -9.40 -13.14
CA ASN A 84 3.19 -10.04 -13.52
C ASN A 84 3.59 -11.17 -12.56
N LEU A 85 3.41 -10.98 -11.24
CA LEU A 85 3.70 -12.03 -10.27
C LEU A 85 2.72 -13.21 -10.42
N GLN A 86 1.46 -12.95 -10.76
CA GLN A 86 0.46 -13.99 -10.98
C GLN A 86 0.80 -14.84 -12.20
N ASP A 87 1.26 -14.21 -13.29
CA ASP A 87 1.69 -14.91 -14.51
C ASP A 87 2.93 -15.80 -14.27
N LEU A 88 3.84 -15.34 -13.41
CA LEU A 88 5.04 -16.09 -13.02
C LEU A 88 4.75 -17.23 -12.02
N ASN A 89 3.67 -17.13 -11.24
CA ASN A 89 3.34 -18.07 -10.17
C ASN A 89 1.89 -18.57 -10.30
N GLN A 90 1.63 -19.43 -11.29
CA GLN A 90 0.29 -19.92 -11.59
C GLN A 90 -0.35 -20.76 -10.46
N ASP A 91 0.44 -21.21 -9.49
CA ASP A 91 -0.02 -21.98 -8.32
C ASP A 91 -0.30 -21.11 -7.08
N ILE A 92 -0.14 -19.79 -7.17
CA ILE A 92 -0.32 -18.84 -6.07
C ILE A 92 -1.38 -17.81 -6.46
N ASP A 93 -2.40 -17.63 -5.61
CA ASP A 93 -3.39 -16.58 -5.79
C ASP A 93 -2.86 -15.23 -5.30
N ILE A 94 -2.68 -14.27 -6.21
CA ILE A 94 -2.12 -12.96 -5.87
C ILE A 94 -3.22 -11.89 -5.90
N GLU A 95 -3.25 -11.05 -4.87
CA GLU A 95 -4.04 -9.83 -4.79
C GLU A 95 -3.14 -8.65 -4.41
N PHE A 96 -3.53 -7.45 -4.80
CA PHE A 96 -2.97 -6.23 -4.24
C PHE A 96 -4.05 -5.43 -3.52
N ALA A 97 -3.64 -4.72 -2.47
CA ALA A 97 -4.51 -3.92 -1.65
C ALA A 97 -3.82 -2.66 -1.15
N MET A 98 -4.65 -1.67 -0.86
CA MET A 98 -4.29 -0.39 -0.28
C MET A 98 -4.70 -0.38 1.19
N ARG A 99 -3.79 0.09 2.04
CA ARG A 99 -4.11 0.39 3.43
C ARG A 99 -5.17 1.48 3.52
N TYR A 100 -5.10 2.50 2.65
CA TYR A 100 -6.07 3.57 2.55
C TYR A 100 -6.59 3.71 1.11
N GLY A 101 -7.90 3.65 0.91
CA GLY A 101 -8.51 3.66 -0.43
C GLY A 101 -8.69 2.27 -1.07
N ASN A 102 -8.79 2.23 -2.40
CA ASN A 102 -9.18 1.03 -3.15
C ASN A 102 -8.07 0.50 -4.09
N PRO A 103 -8.03 -0.82 -4.35
CA PRO A 103 -8.76 -1.88 -3.65
C PRO A 103 -8.33 -1.95 -2.18
N SER A 104 -9.27 -2.20 -1.27
CA SER A 104 -8.97 -2.23 0.17
C SER A 104 -8.34 -3.56 0.60
N ILE A 105 -7.62 -3.57 1.73
CA ILE A 105 -7.13 -4.82 2.35
C ILE A 105 -8.27 -5.82 2.56
N ARG A 106 -9.45 -5.34 3.00
CA ARG A 106 -10.62 -6.20 3.18
C ARG A 106 -11.05 -6.89 1.89
N SER A 107 -11.18 -6.14 0.79
CA SER A 107 -11.58 -6.73 -0.51
C SER A 107 -10.56 -7.73 -1.03
N GLY A 108 -9.25 -7.46 -0.87
CA GLY A 108 -8.21 -8.42 -1.26
C GLY A 108 -8.29 -9.70 -0.44
N LEU A 109 -8.47 -9.61 0.87
CA LEU A 109 -8.68 -10.78 1.73
C LEU A 109 -9.96 -11.56 1.38
N GLU A 110 -11.05 -10.86 1.07
CA GLU A 110 -12.32 -11.50 0.66
C GLU A 110 -12.15 -12.28 -0.64
N ASN A 111 -11.41 -11.73 -1.62
CA ASN A 111 -11.10 -12.43 -2.87
C ASN A 111 -10.24 -13.67 -2.65
N LEU A 112 -9.16 -13.58 -1.86
CA LEU A 112 -8.28 -14.72 -1.56
C LEU A 112 -9.06 -15.82 -0.80
N LYS A 113 -9.89 -15.43 0.17
CA LYS A 113 -10.76 -16.37 0.88
C LYS A 113 -11.75 -17.07 -0.07
N ALA A 114 -12.36 -16.33 -1.00
CA ALA A 114 -13.30 -16.89 -1.98
C ALA A 114 -12.63 -17.88 -2.94
N ARG A 115 -11.33 -17.71 -3.21
CA ARG A 115 -10.52 -18.66 -4.00
C ARG A 115 -10.04 -19.88 -3.19
N GLY A 116 -10.37 -19.96 -1.90
CA GLY A 116 -10.07 -21.11 -1.07
C GLY A 116 -8.64 -21.13 -0.53
N VAL A 117 -7.97 -19.97 -0.48
CA VAL A 117 -6.63 -19.82 0.12
C VAL A 117 -6.67 -20.29 1.57
N THR A 118 -5.70 -21.14 1.93
CA THR A 118 -5.49 -21.64 3.29
C THR A 118 -4.14 -21.23 3.86
N ASP A 119 -3.16 -20.91 3.01
CA ASP A 119 -1.84 -20.41 3.38
C ASP A 119 -1.68 -19.00 2.82
N LEU A 120 -1.71 -17.99 3.69
CA LEU A 120 -1.75 -16.58 3.32
C LEU A 120 -0.44 -15.88 3.70
N LEU A 121 0.22 -15.27 2.72
CA LEU A 121 1.31 -14.31 2.94
C LEU A 121 0.79 -12.87 2.89
N LEU A 122 0.93 -12.14 3.99
CA LEU A 122 0.80 -10.68 4.00
C LEU A 122 2.15 -10.07 3.62
N LEU A 123 2.18 -9.30 2.53
CA LEU A 123 3.40 -8.74 1.98
C LEU A 123 3.29 -7.22 1.86
N PRO A 124 3.72 -6.46 2.88
CA PRO A 124 3.89 -5.02 2.77
C PRO A 124 4.96 -4.68 1.72
N MET A 125 4.61 -3.90 0.71
CA MET A 125 5.49 -3.50 -0.40
C MET A 125 6.45 -2.36 0.00
N PHE A 126 6.90 -2.34 1.25
CA PHE A 126 7.84 -1.37 1.80
C PHE A 126 9.12 -2.11 2.19
N PRO A 127 10.24 -1.88 1.49
CA PRO A 127 11.50 -2.53 1.84
C PRO A 127 11.92 -2.19 3.27
N HIS A 128 11.75 -0.92 3.66
CA HIS A 128 12.08 -0.41 4.99
C HIS A 128 10.85 -0.45 5.89
N TYR A 129 11.01 -0.95 7.12
CA TYR A 129 9.96 -0.89 8.12
C TYR A 129 9.70 0.54 8.58
N ALA A 130 8.42 0.92 8.65
CA ALA A 130 7.97 2.08 9.40
C ALA A 130 6.58 1.84 10.00
N GLN A 131 6.32 2.46 11.16
CA GLN A 131 5.04 2.34 11.85
C GLN A 131 3.87 2.83 10.97
N ALA A 132 4.04 3.98 10.32
CA ALA A 132 3.00 4.61 9.50
C ALA A 132 2.70 3.86 8.18
N THR A 133 3.48 2.82 7.84
CA THR A 133 3.32 2.05 6.60
C THR A 133 3.13 0.56 6.90
N THR A 134 4.21 -0.14 7.25
CA THR A 134 4.25 -1.60 7.46
C THR A 134 3.37 -2.01 8.63
N GLU A 135 3.57 -1.39 9.79
CA GLU A 135 2.82 -1.73 11.01
C GLU A 135 1.32 -1.43 10.84
N SER A 136 0.97 -0.24 10.34
CA SER A 136 -0.43 0.13 10.08
C SER A 136 -1.12 -0.86 9.12
N SER A 137 -0.41 -1.28 8.06
CA SER A 137 -0.92 -2.24 7.08
C SER A 137 -1.18 -3.62 7.69
N LEU A 138 -0.22 -4.15 8.44
CA LEU A 138 -0.34 -5.45 9.11
C LEU A 138 -1.44 -5.42 10.17
N LYS A 139 -1.45 -4.42 11.07
CA LYS A 139 -2.52 -4.25 12.07
C LYS A 139 -3.89 -4.20 11.43
N HIS A 140 -4.04 -3.48 10.32
CA HIS A 140 -5.31 -3.41 9.61
C HIS A 140 -5.69 -4.75 8.98
N ALA A 141 -4.75 -5.48 8.39
CA ALA A 141 -4.99 -6.82 7.85
C ALA A 141 -5.46 -7.81 8.93
N HIS A 142 -4.76 -7.86 10.07
CA HIS A 142 -5.15 -8.65 11.24
C HIS A 142 -6.57 -8.33 11.73
N HIS A 143 -6.89 -7.04 11.81
CA HIS A 143 -8.23 -6.60 12.18
C HIS A 143 -9.31 -7.08 11.20
N GLN A 144 -9.02 -7.05 9.89
CA GLN A 144 -9.97 -7.57 8.89
C GLN A 144 -10.09 -9.10 8.95
N LEU A 145 -8.99 -9.84 9.10
CA LEU A 145 -9.00 -11.29 9.28
C LEU A 145 -9.89 -11.69 10.46
N SER A 146 -9.71 -11.02 11.61
CA SER A 146 -10.55 -11.22 12.80
C SER A 146 -12.03 -10.93 12.53
N LYS A 147 -12.34 -9.80 11.87
CA LYS A 147 -13.72 -9.47 11.48
C LYS A 147 -14.36 -10.47 10.53
N MET A 148 -13.57 -11.03 9.62
CA MET A 148 -13.99 -12.03 8.64
C MET A 148 -14.10 -13.43 9.23
N LYS A 149 -13.63 -13.63 10.48
CA LYS A 149 -13.48 -14.94 11.12
C LYS A 149 -12.77 -15.92 10.18
N TRP A 150 -11.66 -15.46 9.59
CA TRP A 150 -10.85 -16.26 8.68
C TRP A 150 -9.46 -16.42 9.28
N GLU A 151 -9.07 -17.66 9.52
CA GLU A 151 -7.82 -18.05 10.18
C GLU A 151 -6.99 -18.92 9.23
N PRO A 152 -6.41 -18.35 8.15
CA PRO A 152 -5.45 -19.08 7.32
C PRO A 152 -4.14 -19.30 8.09
N ASN A 153 -3.31 -20.23 7.60
CA ASN A 153 -1.90 -20.29 8.01
C ASN A 153 -1.22 -19.00 7.55
N LEU A 154 -0.91 -18.12 8.50
CA LEU A 154 -0.47 -16.77 8.21
C LEU A 154 1.06 -16.69 8.19
N LEU A 155 1.59 -16.12 7.11
CA LEU A 155 2.98 -15.67 7.00
C LEU A 155 2.98 -14.16 6.81
N GLU A 156 3.98 -13.50 7.37
CA GLU A 156 4.18 -12.06 7.21
C GLU A 156 5.59 -11.82 6.70
N MET A 157 5.69 -11.08 5.60
CA MET A 157 6.98 -10.70 5.06
C MET A 157 7.62 -9.67 6.01
N SER A 158 8.85 -9.95 6.43
CA SER A 158 9.67 -8.99 7.18
C SER A 158 10.18 -7.87 6.27
N HIS A 159 10.84 -6.87 6.84
CA HIS A 159 11.53 -5.86 6.05
C HIS A 159 12.66 -6.50 5.21
N PHE A 160 12.94 -5.91 4.05
CA PHE A 160 13.81 -6.48 3.01
C PHE A 160 14.69 -5.42 2.35
N GLU A 161 15.02 -4.35 3.08
CA GLU A 161 15.85 -3.24 2.62
C GLU A 161 17.27 -3.64 2.22
N THR A 162 17.78 -4.76 2.75
CA THR A 162 19.10 -5.31 2.39
C THR A 162 19.01 -6.57 1.52
N ALA A 163 17.83 -6.95 1.04
CA ALA A 163 17.68 -8.10 0.16
C ALA A 163 18.32 -7.82 -1.21
N GLU A 164 19.06 -8.79 -1.73
CA GLU A 164 19.71 -8.67 -3.04
C GLU A 164 18.67 -8.45 -4.15
N GLU A 165 17.50 -9.09 -4.02
CA GLU A 165 16.36 -8.97 -4.91
C GLU A 165 15.77 -7.54 -4.94
N PHE A 166 16.04 -6.72 -3.91
CA PHE A 166 15.69 -5.30 -3.89
C PHE A 166 16.85 -4.41 -4.34
N ILE A 167 18.08 -4.68 -3.86
CA ILE A 167 19.26 -3.86 -4.13
C ILE A 167 19.72 -3.95 -5.58
N ALA A 168 19.72 -5.15 -6.19
CA ALA A 168 20.25 -5.35 -7.52
C ALA A 168 19.44 -4.58 -8.60
N PRO A 169 18.09 -4.70 -8.67
CA PRO A 169 17.32 -3.92 -9.63
C PRO A 169 17.42 -2.40 -9.40
N LEU A 170 17.48 -1.96 -8.13
CA LEU A 170 17.69 -0.55 -7.81
C LEU A 170 19.03 -0.06 -8.37
N THR A 171 20.11 -0.80 -8.12
CA THR A 171 21.44 -0.47 -8.61
C THR A 171 21.50 -0.46 -10.14
N GLU A 172 20.88 -1.45 -10.79
CA GLU A 172 20.79 -1.53 -12.26
C GLU A 172 20.02 -0.35 -12.86
N SER A 173 18.94 0.11 -12.21
CA SER A 173 18.18 1.29 -12.65
C SER A 173 18.97 2.60 -12.51
N ILE A 174 19.86 2.69 -11.52
CA ILE A 174 20.66 3.91 -11.27
C ILE A 174 21.88 3.96 -12.19
N ARG A 175 22.53 2.80 -12.44
CA ARG A 175 23.84 2.71 -13.13
C ARG A 175 23.92 3.48 -14.46
N PRO A 176 22.91 3.46 -15.37
CA PRO A 176 22.96 4.20 -16.63
C PRO A 176 23.00 5.72 -16.47
N HIS A 177 22.63 6.23 -15.29
CA HIS A 177 22.58 7.65 -14.98
C HIS A 177 23.83 8.16 -14.23
N LEU A 178 24.80 7.29 -13.96
CA LEU A 178 26.02 7.65 -13.24
C LEU A 178 27.13 8.09 -14.21
N SER A 179 27.77 9.20 -13.85
CA SER A 179 29.04 9.69 -14.41
C SER A 179 30.04 9.96 -13.27
N GLU A 180 31.30 10.24 -13.61
CA GLU A 180 32.35 10.53 -12.61
C GLU A 180 32.00 11.72 -11.69
N ASP A 181 31.29 12.72 -12.19
CA ASP A 181 30.90 13.92 -11.45
C ASP A 181 29.50 13.81 -10.79
N THR A 182 28.91 12.62 -10.77
CA THR A 182 27.55 12.44 -10.24
C THR A 182 27.52 12.47 -8.71
N HIS A 183 26.72 13.38 -8.15
CA HIS A 183 26.31 13.34 -6.76
C HIS A 183 25.00 12.57 -6.63
N LEU A 184 25.05 11.37 -6.04
CA LEU A 184 23.87 10.54 -5.82
C LEU A 184 23.16 10.95 -4.53
N LEU A 185 21.94 11.46 -4.67
CA LEU A 185 21.05 11.80 -3.56
C LEU A 185 19.92 10.77 -3.46
N PHE A 186 19.87 10.02 -2.35
CA PHE A 186 18.74 9.17 -1.99
C PHE A 186 17.68 10.03 -1.29
N SER A 187 16.44 10.02 -1.80
CA SER A 187 15.31 10.79 -1.28
C SER A 187 14.03 9.97 -1.27
#